data_AF-A0A448DXP8-F1
#
_entry.id   AF-A0A448DXP8-F1
#
_cell.length_a   1.000
_cell.length_b   1.000
_cell.length_c   1.000
_cell.angle_alpha   90.00
_cell.angle_beta   90.00
_cell.angle_gamma   90.00
#
_symmetry.space_group_name_H-M   'P 1'
#
loop_
_entity.id
_entity.type
_entity.pdbx_description
1 polymer ?
#
loop_
_entity_poly.entity_id
_entity_poly.type
_entity_poly.pdbx_seq_one_letter_code
_entity_poly.pdbx_strand_id
1 'polypeptide(L)' 'MAAVLVGQFHARDAEGRVYSVHEFQESNPSADGSIGSEPIYRLAIGDRIKKINDQTFELVQSGITLTREPEPIAAS' A
#
# COMPACT_ATOMS: atom_id res chain seq x y z
N MET A 1 13.85 -13.25 7.42
CA MET A 1 13.29 -12.23 6.51
C MET A 1 12.34 -11.36 7.33
N ALA A 2 12.50 -10.04 7.32
CA ALA A 2 11.62 -9.11 8.01
C ALA A 2 11.17 -8.03 7.00
N ALA A 3 9.87 -7.73 7.02
CA ALA A 3 9.29 -6.60 6.30
C ALA A 3 9.05 -5.50 7.31
N VAL A 4 9.54 -4.29 7.03
CA VAL A 4 9.40 -3.13 7.91
C VAL A 4 8.25 -2.28 7.42
N LEU A 5 7.33 -1.94 8.31
CA LEU A 5 6.28 -0.96 8.03
C LEU A 5 6.95 0.41 7.85
N VAL A 6 6.90 0.95 6.63
CA VAL A 6 7.53 2.24 6.27
C VAL A 6 6.52 3.36 6.07
N GLY A 7 5.25 3.03 5.86
CA GLY A 7 4.20 4.01 5.63
C GLY A 7 2.82 3.45 5.89
N GLN A 8 1.86 4.35 6.10
CA GLN A 8 0.45 4.02 6.16
C GLN A 8 -0.36 5.15 5.54
N PHE A 9 -1.46 4.80 4.88
CA PHE A 9 -2.36 5.78 4.26
C PHE A 9 -3.79 5.21 4.19
N HIS A 10 -4.74 6.08 3.87
CA HIS A 10 -6.12 5.67 3.60
C HIS A 10 -6.34 5.55 2.10
N ALA A 11 -7.06 4.53 1.67
CA ALA A 11 -7.49 4.35 0.30
C ALA A 11 -8.99 4.09 0.27
N ARG A 12 -9.68 4.59 -0.75
CA ARG A 12 -11.12 4.50 -0.89
C ARG A 12 -11.48 3.70 -2.15
N ASP A 13 -12.45 2.81 -2.05
CA ASP A 13 -12.99 2.15 -3.24
C ASP A 13 -14.04 2.98 -3.98
N ALA A 14 -14.51 2.48 -5.13
CA ALA A 14 -15.58 3.10 -5.90
C ALA A 14 -16.93 3.20 -5.15
N GLU A 15 -17.14 2.39 -4.11
CA GLU A 15 -18.34 2.40 -3.26
C GLU A 15 -18.24 3.42 -2.12
N GLY A 16 -17.10 4.11 -2.00
CA GLY A 16 -16.85 5.11 -0.97
C GLY A 16 -16.37 4.55 0.36
N ARG A 17 -16.06 3.24 0.44
CA ARG A 17 -15.52 2.62 1.65
C ARG A 17 -14.04 2.95 1.78
N VAL A 18 -13.63 3.39 2.96
CA VAL A 18 -12.25 3.76 3.26
C VAL A 18 -11.55 2.58 3.95
N TYR A 19 -10.37 2.23 3.46
CA TYR A 19 -9.49 1.20 3.96
C TYR A 19 -8.17 1.80 4.39
N SER A 20 -7.67 1.39 5.55
CA SER A 20 -6.31 1.71 5.97
C SER A 20 -5.34 0.74 5.28
N VAL A 21 -4.33 1.28 4.62
CA VAL A 21 -3.27 0.57 3.91
C VAL A 21 -1.95 0.78 4.63
N HIS A 22 -1.20 -0.30 4.78
CA HIS A 22 0.16 -0.36 5.30
C HIS A 22 1.13 -0.65 4.16
N GLU A 23 2.19 0.14 4.08
CA GLU A 23 3.30 -0.02 3.16
C GLU A 23 4.47 -0.69 3.89
N PHE A 24 4.88 -1.85 3.41
CA PHE A 24 5.99 -2.61 3.96
C PHE A 24 7.14 -2.65 2.97
N GLN A 25 8.33 -2.21 3.40
CA GLN A 25 9.56 -2.36 2.64
C GLN A 25 10.34 -3.56 3.20
N GLU A 26 10.75 -4.48 2.33
CA GLU A 26 11.59 -5.59 2.75
C GLU A 26 13.00 -5.08 3.12
N SER A 27 13.49 -5.44 4.31
CA SER A 27 14.70 -4.83 4.89
C SER A 27 16.01 -5.36 4.30
N ASN A 28 15.96 -6.27 3.32
CA ASN A 28 17.15 -6.89 2.75
C ASN A 28 17.29 -6.46 1.29
N PRO A 29 18.19 -5.50 0.95
CA PRO A 29 18.57 -5.31 -0.44
C PRO A 29 19.19 -6.63 -0.91
N SER A 30 18.69 -7.17 -2.02
CA SER A 30 19.23 -8.37 -2.65
C SER A 30 20.76 -8.23 -2.79
N ALA A 31 21.49 -9.29 -2.44
CA ALA A 31 22.96 -9.34 -2.46
C ALA A 31 23.59 -9.15 -3.86
N ASP A 32 22.76 -8.94 -4.88
CA ASP A 32 23.10 -8.77 -6.29
C ASP A 32 23.12 -7.28 -6.74
N GLY A 33 22.97 -6.33 -5.81
CA GLY A 33 23.01 -4.89 -6.13
C GLY A 33 21.78 -4.38 -6.90
N SER A 34 20.83 -5.27 -7.24
CA SER A 34 19.48 -4.96 -7.65
C SER A 34 18.70 -4.44 -6.44
N ILE A 35 18.79 -3.13 -6.22
CA ILE A 35 17.91 -2.39 -5.30
C ILE A 35 16.47 -2.66 -5.75
N GLY A 36 15.63 -3.19 -4.86
CA GLY A 36 14.19 -3.10 -5.04
C GLY A 36 13.47 -4.44 -5.05
N SER A 37 13.32 -5.04 -3.87
CA SER A 37 12.05 -5.70 -3.57
C SER A 37 10.98 -4.61 -3.65
N GLU A 38 10.02 -4.72 -4.58
CA GLU A 38 8.93 -3.74 -4.66
C GLU A 38 8.22 -3.63 -3.30
N PRO A 39 7.83 -2.42 -2.87
CA PRO A 39 7.12 -2.23 -1.61
C PRO A 39 5.83 -3.07 -1.59
N ILE A 40 5.62 -3.78 -0.49
CA ILE A 40 4.48 -4.66 -0.28
C ILE A 40 3.38 -3.83 0.38
N TYR A 41 2.26 -3.66 -0.32
CA TYR A 41 1.09 -2.96 0.21
C TYR A 41 0.07 -3.97 0.73
N ARG A 42 -0.44 -3.72 1.94
CA ARG A 42 -1.47 -4.57 2.57
C ARG A 42 -2.49 -3.71 3.28
N LEU A 43 -3.74 -4.12 3.32
CA LEU A 43 -4.71 -3.51 4.21
C LEU A 43 -4.33 -3.75 5.67
N ALA A 44 -4.74 -2.87 6.57
CA ALA A 44 -4.55 -3.04 8.01
C ALA A 44 -5.18 -4.33 8.55
N ILE A 45 -6.21 -4.83 7.87
CA ILE A 45 -6.86 -6.13 8.16
C ILE A 45 -6.05 -7.35 7.67
N GLY A 46 -4.97 -7.14 6.91
CA GLY A 46 -4.04 -8.18 6.44
C GLY A 46 -4.17 -8.55 4.96
N ASP A 47 -5.21 -8.08 4.28
CA ASP A 47 -5.45 -8.34 2.86
C ASP A 47 -4.34 -7.77 1.98
N ARG A 48 -3.99 -8.48 0.92
CA ARG A 48 -2.95 -8.05 -0.02
C ARG A 48 -3.54 -7.13 -1.07
N ILE A 49 -2.88 -6.02 -1.31
CA ILE A 49 -3.20 -5.13 -2.41
C ILE A 49 -1.98 -4.96 -3.32
N LYS A 50 -2.24 -4.79 -4.61
CA LYS A 50 -1.25 -4.52 -5.64
C LYS A 50 -1.28 -3.04 -5.95
N LYS A 51 -0.11 -2.41 -6.02
CA LYS A 51 -0.01 -1.04 -6.54
C LYS A 51 -0.17 -1.08 -8.06
N ILE A 52 -1.12 -0.30 -8.58
CA ILE A 52 -1.29 -0.11 -10.04
C ILE A 52 -0.56 1.17 -10.46
N ASN A 53 -0.67 2.23 -9.67
CA ASN A 53 0.09 3.47 -9.81
C ASN A 53 0.24 4.16 -8.44
N ASP A 54 0.82 5.36 -8.36
CA ASP A 54 1.06 6.06 -7.08
C ASP A 54 -0.19 6.44 -6.30
N GLN A 55 -1.36 6.44 -6.95
CA GLN A 55 -2.65 6.81 -6.38
C GLN A 55 -3.67 5.67 -6.41
N THR A 56 -3.40 4.58 -7.13
CA THR A 56 -4.38 3.53 -7.42
C THR A 56 -3.78 2.18 -7.08
N PHE A 57 -4.56 1.40 -6.36
CA PHE A 57 -4.23 0.09 -5.85
C PHE A 57 -5.38 -0.86 -6.18
N GLU A 58 -5.11 -2.16 -6.17
CA GLU A 58 -6.10 -3.18 -6.47
C GLU A 58 -6.00 -4.30 -5.43
N LEU A 59 -7.13 -4.69 -4.85
CA LEU A 59 -7.21 -5.83 -3.96
C LEU A 59 -6.96 -7.12 -4.75
N VAL A 60 -5.91 -7.85 -4.40
CA VAL A 60 -5.51 -9.07 -5.15
C VAL A 60 -6.55 -10.17 -5.06
N GLN A 61 -7.28 -10.23 -3.94
CA GLN A 61 -8.28 -11.29 -3.70
C GLN A 61 -9.61 -11.04 -4.42
N SER A 62 -10.00 -9.77 -4.60
CA SER A 62 -11.34 -9.39 -5.09
C SER A 62 -11.32 -8.58 -6.38
N GLY A 63 -10.16 -8.08 -6.82
CA GLY A 63 -10.02 -7.19 -7.98
C GLY A 63 -10.60 -5.78 -7.74
N ILE A 64 -10.87 -5.42 -6.49
CA ILE A 64 -11.44 -4.10 -6.16
C ILE A 64 -10.35 -3.03 -6.27
N THR A 65 -10.62 -2.00 -7.07
CA THR A 65 -9.76 -0.82 -7.19
C THR A 65 -9.94 0.11 -6.00
N LEU A 66 -8.82 0.49 -5.38
CA LEU A 66 -8.71 1.44 -4.28
C LEU A 66 -7.91 2.66 -4.73
N THR A 67 -8.42 3.85 -4.45
CA THR A 67 -7.75 5.13 -4.71
C THR A 67 -7.21 5.69 -3.41
N ARG A 68 -5.91 5.96 -3.33
CA ARG A 68 -5.27 6.60 -2.18
C ARG A 68 -5.90 7.97 -1.97
N GLU A 69 -6.42 8.17 -0.76
CA GLU A 69 -6.91 9.46 -0.34
C GLU A 69 -5.71 10.37 -0.07
N PRO A 70 -5.75 11.64 -0.51
CA PRO A 70 -4.77 12.62 -0.09
C PRO A 70 -4.82 12.73 1.43
N GLU A 71 -3.66 12.90 2.08
CA GLU A 71 -3.65 13.18 3.51
C GLU A 71 -4.53 14.40 3.76
N PRO A 72 -5.42 14.36 4.77
CA PRO A 72 -6.23 15.52 5.09
C PRO A 72 -5.25 16.65 5.39
N ILE A 73 -5.26 17.65 4.50
CA ILE A 73 -4.57 18.91 4.70
C ILE A 73 -5.25 19.47 5.94
N ALA A 74 -4.65 19.26 7.11
CA ALA A 74 -5.13 19.86 8.33
C ALA A 74 -5.14 21.36 8.04
N ALA A 75 -6.32 21.95 7.90
CA ALA A 75 -6.47 23.38 7.77
C ALA A 75 -5.83 24.00 9.02
N SER A 76 -4.67 24.62 8.84
CA SER A 76 -3.91 25.36 9.84
C SER A 76 -4.59 26.67 10.17
#